data_AF-A0A1B6KMY9-F1
#
_entry.id   AF-A0A1B6KMY9-F1
#
_cell.length_a   1.000
_cell.length_b   1.000
_cell.length_c   1.000
_cell.angle_alpha   90.00
_cell.angle_beta   90.00
_cell.angle_gamma   90.00
#
_symmetry.space_group_name_H-M   'P 1'
#
loop_
_entity.id
_entity.type
_entity.pdbx_description
1 polymer ?
#
loop_
_entity_poly.entity_id
_entity_poly.type
_entity_poly.pdbx_seq_one_letter_code
_entity_poly.pdbx_strand_id
1 'polypeptide(L)'
;KMGLEEAPYIADHPVFAVSKMTNSILEEKKQAVEEKLKPKLTKSLDYEQMRSETGLEREDDLDSLMELDEEELQRARKLWEIERKIEDGQIFTQEEYDRIKYEAPLVKKLRSTESLSEMYRLADEIVGPIRIFTKHKKRHG
;
A
#
# COMPACT_ATOMS: atom_id res chain seq x y z
N LYS A 1 -12.11 31.48 25.32
CA LYS A 1 -13.10 30.50 25.82
C LYS A 1 -12.29 29.39 26.48
N MET A 2 -12.33 29.27 27.80
CA MET A 2 -11.60 28.23 28.53
C MET A 2 -12.21 26.87 28.14
N GLY A 3 -11.37 25.85 27.94
CA GLY A 3 -11.85 24.51 27.65
C GLY A 3 -12.64 23.98 28.86
N LEU A 4 -13.70 23.20 28.63
CA LEU A 4 -14.50 22.63 29.72
C LEU A 4 -13.65 21.78 30.69
N GLU A 5 -12.50 21.30 30.22
CA GLU A 5 -11.55 20.44 30.91
C GLU A 5 -10.62 21.21 31.89
N GLU A 6 -10.51 22.54 31.75
CA GLU A 6 -9.66 23.40 32.59
C GLU A 6 -10.38 23.93 33.84
N ALA A 7 -11.68 23.63 33.98
CA ALA A 7 -12.46 24.03 35.14
C ALA A 7 -12.07 23.16 36.36
N PRO A 8 -11.69 23.76 37.51
CA PRO A 8 -11.04 23.06 38.63
C PRO A 8 -11.92 21.98 39.29
N TYR A 9 -13.25 22.04 39.12
CA TYR A 9 -14.19 21.03 39.64
C TYR A 9 -14.42 19.84 38.70
N ILE A 10 -14.04 19.96 37.42
CA ILE A 10 -14.30 18.96 36.38
C ILE A 10 -13.01 18.21 36.02
N ALA A 11 -11.85 18.80 36.30
CA ALA A 11 -10.54 18.21 36.04
C ALA A 11 -10.30 16.84 36.75
N ASP A 12 -10.88 16.64 37.94
CA ASP A 12 -10.74 15.40 38.72
C ASP A 12 -11.81 14.35 38.40
N HIS A 13 -12.73 14.65 37.46
CA HIS A 13 -13.75 13.69 37.08
C HIS A 13 -13.11 12.55 36.27
N PRO A 14 -13.48 11.27 36.53
CA PRO A 14 -12.79 10.10 35.97
C PRO A 14 -12.70 10.09 34.44
N VAL A 15 -13.69 10.67 33.76
CA VAL A 15 -13.67 10.82 32.29
C VAL A 15 -12.52 11.72 31.82
N PHE A 16 -12.22 12.81 32.53
CA PHE A 16 -11.12 13.71 32.18
C PHE A 16 -9.76 13.15 32.62
N ALA A 17 -9.71 12.37 33.71
CA ALA A 17 -8.51 11.65 34.09
C ALA A 17 -8.08 10.63 33.01
N VAL A 18 -9.05 9.87 32.46
CA VAL A 18 -8.81 8.96 31.34
C VAL A 18 -8.39 9.74 30.09
N SER A 19 -9.09 10.82 29.75
CA SER A 19 -8.76 11.69 28.60
C SER A 19 -7.32 12.21 28.68
N LYS A 20 -6.92 12.73 29.85
CA LYS A 20 -5.57 13.23 30.12
C LYS A 20 -4.51 12.13 29.97
N MET A 21 -4.77 10.94 30.49
CA MET A 21 -3.88 9.79 30.35
C MET A 21 -3.73 9.36 28.88
N THR A 22 -4.83 9.28 28.13
CA THR A 22 -4.79 8.94 26.71
C THR A 22 -4.07 10.00 25.88
N ASN A 23 -4.26 11.29 26.18
CA ASN A 23 -3.57 12.37 25.49
C ASN A 23 -2.06 12.33 25.74
N SER A 24 -1.63 12.04 26.98
CA SER A 24 -0.21 11.84 27.31
C SER A 24 0.41 10.70 26.50
N ILE A 25 -0.30 9.57 26.36
CA ILE A 25 0.17 8.42 25.58
C ILE A 25 0.26 8.78 24.08
N LEU A 26 -0.70 9.55 23.57
CA LEU A 26 -0.70 10.00 22.18
C LEU A 26 0.45 10.96 21.88
N GLU A 27 0.76 11.89 22.79
CA GLU A 27 1.89 12.81 22.66
C GLU A 27 3.23 12.07 22.68
N GLU A 28 3.44 11.12 23.59
CA GLU A 28 4.65 10.29 23.63
C GLU A 28 4.84 9.51 22.31
N LYS A 29 3.77 8.91 21.78
CA LYS A 29 3.83 8.20 20.50
C LYS A 29 4.12 9.15 19.33
N LYS A 30 3.53 10.34 19.34
CA LYS A 30 3.77 11.35 18.30
C LYS A 30 5.22 11.82 18.32
N GLN A 31 5.78 12.09 19.50
CA GLN A 31 7.19 12.46 19.66
C GLN A 31 8.13 11.35 19.22
N ALA A 32 7.87 10.09 19.58
CA ALA A 32 8.67 8.95 19.14
C ALA A 32 8.67 8.75 17.62
N VAL A 33 7.55 9.07 16.95
CA VAL A 33 7.46 9.05 15.48
C VAL A 33 8.22 10.23 14.87
N GLU A 34 8.06 11.44 15.41
CA GLU A 34 8.81 12.62 14.97
C GLU A 34 10.33 12.44 15.15
N GLU A 35 10.79 11.84 16.24
CA GLU A 35 12.21 11.53 16.45
C GLU A 35 12.77 10.52 15.46
N LYS A 36 11.97 9.53 15.05
CA LYS A 36 12.36 8.58 13.99
C LYS A 36 12.36 9.21 12.61
N LEU A 37 11.51 10.22 12.39
CA LEU A 37 11.39 10.96 11.14
C LEU A 37 12.38 12.12 11.03
N LYS A 38 13.00 12.56 12.14
CA LYS A 38 14.10 13.52 12.10
C LYS A 38 15.23 12.88 11.28
N PRO A 39 15.56 13.43 10.09
CA PRO A 39 16.67 12.92 9.32
C PRO A 39 17.91 13.05 10.18
N LYS A 40 18.58 11.93 10.46
CA LYS A 40 19.93 11.96 11.04
C LYS A 40 20.73 12.85 10.10
N LEU A 41 21.20 14.00 10.60
CA LEU A 41 22.04 14.92 9.85
C LEU A 41 23.32 14.17 9.49
N THR A 42 23.30 13.46 8.38
CA THR A 42 24.49 12.87 7.79
C THR A 42 25.37 14.06 7.47
N LYS A 43 26.55 14.12 8.12
CA LYS A 43 27.64 15.00 7.71
C LYS A 43 27.66 14.98 6.19
N SER A 44 27.47 16.13 5.56
CA SER A 44 27.54 16.28 4.12
C SER A 44 28.81 15.60 3.65
N LEU A 45 28.66 14.47 2.96
CA LEU A 45 29.77 13.81 2.30
C LEU A 45 30.25 14.78 1.23
N ASP A 46 31.44 15.33 1.42
CA ASP A 46 32.04 16.23 0.46
C ASP A 46 32.65 15.38 -0.66
N TYR A 47 31.86 15.18 -1.71
CA TYR A 47 32.20 14.30 -2.82
C TYR A 47 33.43 14.80 -3.61
N GLU A 48 33.80 16.09 -3.51
CA GLU A 48 35.05 16.61 -4.08
C GLU A 48 36.28 16.02 -3.38
N GLN A 49 36.25 15.88 -2.06
CA GLN A 49 37.40 15.39 -1.28
C GLN A 49 37.66 13.90 -1.53
N MET A 50 36.60 13.09 -1.70
CA MET A 50 36.73 11.67 -2.07
C MET A 50 37.19 11.46 -3.52
N ARG A 51 36.85 12.36 -4.43
CA ARG A 51 37.29 12.31 -5.84
C ARG A 51 38.79 12.54 -5.97
N SER A 52 39.37 13.38 -5.12
CA SER A 52 40.82 13.64 -5.11
C SER A 52 41.67 12.53 -4.50
N GLU A 53 41.18 11.78 -3.50
CA GLU A 53 41.96 10.73 -2.82
C GLU A 53 42.04 9.42 -3.60
N THR A 54 41.08 9.14 -4.49
CA THR A 54 41.00 7.86 -5.21
C THR A 54 41.68 7.87 -6.58
N GLY A 55 42.09 9.02 -7.12
CA GLY A 55 42.85 9.10 -8.37
C GLY A 55 42.19 8.44 -9.58
N LEU A 56 40.86 8.24 -9.54
CA LEU A 56 40.10 7.63 -10.62
C LEU A 56 39.57 8.73 -11.55
N GLU A 57 40.45 9.22 -12.43
CA GLU A 57 40.00 9.72 -13.73
C GLU A 57 39.52 8.52 -14.54
N ARG A 58 38.24 8.18 -14.41
CA ARG A 58 37.52 7.42 -15.44
C ARG A 58 36.56 8.37 -16.12
N GLU A 59 37.04 8.93 -17.22
CA GLU A 59 36.19 9.26 -18.35
C GLU A 59 35.51 7.96 -18.83
N ASP A 60 34.23 8.04 -19.18
CA ASP A 60 33.51 7.11 -20.06
C ASP A 60 32.91 5.80 -19.51
N ASP A 61 32.26 5.76 -18.34
CA ASP A 61 31.38 4.62 -17.96
C ASP A 61 30.12 4.98 -17.14
N LEU A 62 29.75 6.27 -17.05
CA LEU A 62 28.55 6.72 -16.30
C LEU A 62 27.30 6.95 -17.17
N ASP A 63 27.43 6.97 -18.50
CA ASP A 63 26.31 7.19 -19.43
C ASP A 63 25.49 5.92 -19.74
N SER A 64 25.77 4.80 -19.06
CA SER A 64 24.88 3.63 -19.05
C SER A 64 24.16 3.46 -17.71
N LEU A 65 24.02 4.53 -16.93
CA LEU A 65 22.93 4.59 -15.97
C LEU A 65 21.67 4.90 -16.78
N MET A 66 20.97 3.86 -17.26
CA MET A 66 19.62 4.04 -17.78
C MET A 66 18.81 4.71 -16.67
N GLU A 67 18.60 6.02 -16.79
CA GLU A 67 17.66 6.76 -15.98
C GLU A 67 16.31 6.07 -16.20
N LEU A 68 15.87 5.31 -15.19
CA LEU A 68 14.55 4.71 -15.19
C LEU A 68 13.57 5.82 -15.52
N ASP A 69 12.74 5.60 -16.53
CA ASP A 69 11.70 6.55 -16.92
C ASP A 69 10.88 6.89 -15.66
N GLU A 70 10.34 8.10 -15.58
CA GLU A 70 9.63 8.56 -14.38
C GLU A 70 8.49 7.58 -14.02
N GLU A 71 7.91 6.93 -15.03
CA GLU A 71 6.96 5.83 -14.88
C GLU A 71 7.54 4.57 -14.22
N GLU A 72 8.74 4.15 -14.59
CA GLU A 72 9.41 2.98 -14.03
C GLU A 72 9.80 3.21 -12.57
N LEU A 73 10.21 4.42 -12.23
CA LEU A 73 10.54 4.83 -10.87
C LEU A 73 9.29 4.83 -9.97
N GLN A 74 8.14 5.26 -10.51
CA GLN A 74 6.84 5.17 -9.82
C GLN A 74 6.38 3.72 -9.65
N ARG A 75 6.60 2.84 -10.64
CA ARG A 75 6.30 1.40 -10.51
C ARG A 75 7.17 0.76 -9.43
N ALA A 76 8.47 1.06 -9.41
CA ALA A 76 9.40 0.55 -8.40
C ALA A 76 8.99 0.98 -6.98
N ARG A 77 8.60 2.25 -6.79
CA ARG A 77 8.10 2.75 -5.50
C ARG A 77 6.85 2.01 -5.04
N LYS A 78 5.89 1.77 -5.94
CA LYS A 78 4.66 1.03 -5.61
C LYS A 78 4.96 -0.42 -5.22
N LEU A 79 5.85 -1.08 -5.93
CA LEU A 79 6.27 -2.45 -5.61
C LEU A 79 6.93 -2.52 -4.24
N TRP A 80 7.83 -1.58 -3.94
CA TRP A 80 8.51 -1.51 -2.65
C TRP A 80 7.53 -1.24 -1.50
N GLU A 81 6.54 -0.38 -1.70
CA GLU A 81 5.50 -0.12 -0.69
C GLU A 81 4.62 -1.36 -0.43
N ILE A 82 4.31 -2.13 -1.47
CA ILE A 82 3.58 -3.40 -1.35
C ILE A 82 4.43 -4.41 -0.57
N GLU A 83 5.71 -4.57 -0.91
CA GLU A 83 6.62 -5.50 -0.23
C GLU A 83 6.74 -5.18 1.26
N ARG A 84 6.89 -3.90 1.61
CA ARG A 84 6.92 -3.47 3.01
C ARG A 84 5.60 -3.75 3.73
N LYS A 85 4.45 -3.54 3.08
CA LYS A 85 3.14 -3.86 3.68
C LYS A 85 2.94 -5.37 3.88
N ILE A 86 3.54 -6.21 3.03
CA ILE A 86 3.57 -7.66 3.22
C ILE A 86 4.42 -7.98 4.47
N GLU A 87 5.61 -7.41 4.59
CA GLU A 87 6.52 -7.64 5.72
C GLU A 87 5.92 -7.15 7.06
N ASP A 88 5.26 -5.98 7.05
CA ASP A 88 4.53 -5.42 8.19
C ASP A 88 3.24 -6.25 8.52
N GLY A 89 2.92 -7.28 7.73
CA GLY A 89 1.76 -8.17 7.92
C GLY A 89 0.41 -7.49 7.63
N GLN A 90 0.42 -6.33 6.97
CA GLN A 90 -0.79 -5.56 6.67
C GLN A 90 -1.54 -6.10 5.45
N ILE A 91 -0.84 -6.76 4.53
CA ILE A 91 -1.42 -7.44 3.37
C ILE A 91 -0.82 -8.84 3.23
N PHE A 92 -1.63 -9.78 2.74
CA PHE A 92 -1.17 -11.14 2.48
C PHE A 92 -0.29 -11.19 1.23
N THR A 93 0.65 -12.14 1.22
CA THR A 93 1.28 -12.57 -0.04
C THR A 93 0.23 -13.19 -0.97
N GLN A 94 0.52 -13.22 -2.27
CA GLN A 94 -0.37 -13.83 -3.26
C GLN A 94 -0.67 -15.30 -2.92
N GLU A 95 0.33 -16.05 -2.45
CA GLU A 95 0.20 -17.46 -2.08
C GLU A 95 -0.65 -17.67 -0.82
N GLU A 96 -0.53 -16.78 0.17
CA GLU A 96 -1.39 -16.80 1.37
C GLU A 96 -2.83 -16.45 1.02
N TYR A 97 -3.01 -15.43 0.18
CA TYR A 97 -4.32 -15.04 -0.29
C TYR A 97 -5.00 -16.18 -1.05
N ASP A 98 -4.29 -16.87 -1.94
CA ASP A 98 -4.84 -17.98 -2.70
C ASP A 98 -5.19 -19.21 -1.83
N ARG A 99 -4.56 -19.37 -0.66
CA ARG A 99 -4.93 -20.40 0.34
C ARG A 99 -6.20 -20.06 1.12
N ILE A 100 -6.39 -18.79 1.45
CA ILE A 100 -7.50 -18.33 2.31
C ILE A 100 -8.74 -18.01 1.48
N LYS A 101 -8.55 -17.56 0.23
CA LYS A 101 -9.63 -17.14 -0.66
C LYS A 101 -10.56 -18.31 -0.96
N TYR A 102 -11.83 -18.13 -0.64
CA TYR A 102 -12.87 -19.02 -1.11
C TYR A 102 -13.08 -18.85 -2.61
N GLU A 103 -12.94 -19.94 -3.35
CA GLU A 103 -13.28 -20.00 -4.78
C GLU A 103 -14.42 -21.00 -4.99
N ALA A 104 -15.37 -20.64 -5.86
CA ALA A 104 -16.45 -21.54 -6.21
C ALA A 104 -15.89 -22.81 -6.88
N PRO A 105 -16.39 -24.03 -6.57
CA PRO A 105 -15.85 -25.27 -7.11
C PRO A 105 -15.80 -25.33 -8.65
N LEU A 106 -16.77 -24.71 -9.32
CA LEU A 106 -16.81 -24.62 -10.79
C LEU A 106 -15.69 -23.75 -11.35
N VAL A 107 -15.37 -22.63 -10.69
CA VAL A 107 -14.27 -21.73 -11.08
C VAL A 107 -12.92 -22.42 -10.89
N LYS A 108 -12.77 -23.20 -9.81
CA LYS A 108 -11.57 -24.00 -9.58
C LYS A 108 -11.35 -25.05 -10.68
N LYS A 109 -12.43 -25.73 -11.09
CA LYS A 109 -12.39 -26.69 -12.21
C LYS A 109 -12.00 -26.00 -13.52
N LEU A 110 -12.59 -24.85 -13.81
CA LEU A 110 -12.30 -24.06 -15.02
C LEU A 110 -10.81 -23.65 -15.11
N ARG A 111 -10.17 -23.35 -13.98
CA ARG A 111 -8.72 -23.03 -13.95
C ARG A 111 -7.83 -24.23 -14.26
N SER A 112 -8.28 -25.44 -13.94
CA SER A 112 -7.52 -26.69 -14.14
C SER A 112 -7.80 -27.40 -15.47
N THR A 113 -8.81 -26.98 -16.24
CA THR A 113 -9.15 -27.64 -17.51
C THR A 113 -8.17 -27.28 -18.62
N GLU A 114 -7.57 -28.30 -19.23
CA GLU A 114 -6.67 -28.15 -20.38
C GLU A 114 -7.42 -28.19 -21.73
N SER A 115 -8.63 -28.78 -21.74
CA SER A 115 -9.46 -28.88 -22.94
C SER A 115 -10.27 -27.60 -23.17
N LEU A 116 -10.11 -27.01 -24.36
CA LEU A 116 -10.82 -25.80 -24.76
C LEU A 116 -12.35 -25.99 -24.77
N SER A 117 -12.82 -27.16 -25.22
CA SER A 117 -14.25 -27.46 -25.30
C SER A 117 -14.90 -27.56 -23.91
N GLU A 118 -14.20 -28.18 -22.96
CA GLU A 118 -14.66 -28.27 -21.58
C GLU A 118 -14.62 -26.92 -20.87
N MET A 119 -13.61 -26.09 -21.18
CA MET A 119 -13.51 -24.72 -20.67
C MET A 119 -14.74 -23.90 -21.07
N TYR A 120 -15.13 -23.89 -22.35
CA TYR A 120 -16.31 -23.13 -22.80
C TYR A 120 -17.61 -23.65 -22.16
N ARG A 121 -17.76 -24.98 -22.03
CA ARG A 121 -18.94 -25.56 -21.38
C ARG A 121 -19.05 -25.15 -19.91
N LEU A 122 -17.95 -25.19 -19.16
CA LEU A 122 -17.91 -24.75 -17.77
C LEU A 122 -18.14 -23.23 -17.66
N ALA A 123 -17.61 -22.44 -18.60
CA ALA A 123 -17.85 -21.01 -18.62
C ALA A 123 -19.34 -20.68 -18.83
N ASP A 124 -20.02 -21.36 -19.74
CA ASP A 124 -21.45 -21.22 -19.97
C ASP A 124 -22.27 -21.62 -18.74
N GLU A 125 -21.86 -22.67 -18.02
CA GLU A 125 -22.49 -23.09 -16.77
C GLU A 125 -22.30 -22.06 -15.65
N ILE A 126 -21.13 -21.44 -15.56
CA ILE A 126 -20.81 -20.43 -14.54
C ILE A 126 -21.54 -19.10 -14.81
N VAL A 127 -21.51 -18.63 -16.05
CA VAL A 127 -22.09 -17.32 -16.44
C VAL A 127 -23.61 -17.42 -16.58
N GLY A 128 -24.10 -18.57 -17.04
CA GLY A 128 -25.51 -18.77 -17.36
C GLY A 128 -25.97 -18.00 -18.60
N PRO A 129 -27.25 -18.11 -18.97
CA PRO A 129 -27.79 -17.48 -20.17
C PRO A 129 -27.77 -15.95 -20.07
N ILE A 130 -27.19 -15.30 -21.09
CA ILE A 130 -27.14 -13.85 -21.20
C ILE A 130 -28.57 -13.30 -21.34
N ARG A 131 -29.05 -12.58 -20.32
CA ARG A 131 -30.33 -11.87 -20.38
C ARG A 131 -30.15 -10.52 -21.08
N ILE A 132 -30.48 -10.47 -22.37
CA ILE A 132 -30.49 -9.22 -23.13
C ILE A 132 -31.77 -8.45 -22.75
N PHE A 133 -31.64 -7.43 -21.91
CA PHE A 133 -32.75 -6.52 -21.62
C PHE A 133 -32.92 -5.52 -22.77
N THR A 134 -33.74 -5.87 -23.77
CA THR A 134 -34.18 -4.90 -24.78
C THR A 134 -35.16 -3.92 -24.15
N LYS A 135 -34.68 -2.71 -23.84
CA LYS A 135 -35.55 -1.59 -23.45
C LYS A 135 -36.37 -1.17 -24.67
N HIS A 136 -37.55 -1.77 -24.86
CA HIS A 136 -38.53 -1.25 -25.81
C HIS A 136 -39.02 0.12 -25.32
N LYS A 137 -38.40 1.18 -25.83
CA LYS A 137 -38.86 2.56 -25.65
C LYS A 137 -40.17 2.71 -26.43
N LYS A 138 -41.31 2.54 -25.76
CA LYS A 138 -42.63 2.85 -26.31
C LYS A 138 -42.63 4.33 -26.70
N ARG A 139 -42.63 4.62 -28.00
CA ARG A 139 -42.93 5.96 -28.51
C ARG A 139 -44.44 6.10 -28.43
N HIS A 140 -44.92 6.89 -27.47
CA HIS A 140 -46.28 7.42 -27.53
C HIS A 140 -46.31 8.43 -28.68
N GLY A 141 -47.15 8.13 -29.68
CA GLY A 141 -47.60 9.09 -30.68
C GLY A 141 -48.77 9.90 -30.17
#